data_AF-A0A3N5JF36-F1
#
_entry.id   AF-A0A3N5JF36-F1
#
_cell.length_a   1.000
_cell.length_b   1.000
_cell.length_c   1.000
_cell.angle_alpha   90.00
_cell.angle_beta   90.00
_cell.angle_gamma   90.00
#
_symmetry.space_group_name_H-M   'P 1'
#
loop_
_entity.id
_entity.type
_entity.pdbx_description
1 polymer ?
#
loop_
_entity_poly.entity_id
_entity_poly.type
_entity_poly.pdbx_seq_one_letter_code
_entity_poly.pdbx_strand_id
1 'polypeptide(L)' 'MRLPRDLSGPDLAQASGSHLRLTTFERGEHHITIPQHNPLRVGTLAAILADIARHFEITRDDLVARLFRVK' A
#
# COMPACT_ATOMS: atom_id res chain seq x y z
N MET A 1 2.38 25.70 -0.46
CA MET A 1 1.01 25.42 -0.95
C MET A 1 0.02 26.12 -0.03
N ARG A 2 -1.00 26.82 -0.57
CA ARG A 2 -2.12 27.35 0.22
C ARG A 2 -3.19 26.26 0.33
N LEU A 3 -3.65 25.99 1.55
CA LEU A 3 -4.79 25.08 1.76
C LEU A 3 -6.08 25.79 1.32
N PRO A 4 -6.96 25.12 0.55
CA PRO A 4 -8.28 25.64 0.21
C PRO A 4 -9.10 25.82 1.49
N ARG A 5 -9.82 26.95 1.58
CA ARG A 5 -10.52 27.41 2.80
C ARG A 5 -12.02 27.10 2.77
N ASP A 6 -12.45 26.57 1.65
CA ASP A 6 -13.81 26.35 1.18
C ASP A 6 -14.10 24.86 0.99
N LEU A 7 -13.39 24.00 1.73
CA LEU A 7 -13.57 22.56 1.69
C LEU A 7 -14.57 22.13 2.78
N SER A 8 -15.68 21.50 2.40
CA SER A 8 -16.64 20.94 3.36
C SER A 8 -16.20 19.54 3.83
N GLY A 9 -16.79 19.05 4.93
CA GLY A 9 -16.52 17.70 5.45
C GLY A 9 -16.71 16.58 4.41
N PRO A 10 -17.83 16.55 3.65
CA PRO A 10 -18.02 15.63 2.53
C PRO A 10 -16.99 15.78 1.40
N ASP A 11 -16.61 17.01 1.03
CA ASP A 11 -15.58 17.23 0.00
C ASP A 11 -14.23 16.66 0.44
N LEU A 12 -13.90 16.84 1.72
CA LEU A 12 -12.71 16.25 2.34
C LEU A 12 -12.79 14.73 2.39
N ALA A 13 -13.96 14.16 2.72
CA ALA A 13 -14.19 12.72 2.76
C ALA A 13 -14.08 12.06 1.37
N GLN A 14 -14.56 12.75 0.32
CA GLN A 14 -14.44 12.30 -1.06
C GLN A 14 -13.00 12.44 -1.58
N ALA A 15 -12.25 13.44 -1.11
CA ALA A 15 -10.83 13.60 -1.40
C ALA A 15 -9.92 12.67 -0.58
N SER A 16 -10.42 12.13 0.54
CA SER A 16 -9.64 11.27 1.43
C SER A 16 -9.64 9.82 0.95
N GLY A 17 -8.69 9.52 0.05
CA GLY A 17 -8.24 8.16 -0.21
C GLY A 17 -7.86 7.87 -1.64
N SER A 18 -6.74 8.41 -2.13
CA SER A 18 -6.07 7.84 -3.31
C SER A 18 -5.20 6.64 -2.94
N HIS A 19 -4.98 6.40 -1.65
CA HIS A 19 -4.07 5.39 -1.13
C HIS A 19 -4.56 4.81 0.20
N LEU A 20 -4.35 3.52 0.41
CA LEU A 20 -4.50 2.81 1.68
C LEU A 20 -3.15 2.76 2.40
N ARG A 21 -3.13 3.11 3.67
CA ARG A 21 -1.98 2.85 4.56
C ARG A 21 -2.25 1.57 5.34
N LEU A 22 -1.36 0.60 5.23
CA LEU A 22 -1.40 -0.63 6.02
C LEU A 22 -0.21 -0.64 6.98
N THR A 23 -0.43 -1.17 8.18
CA THR A 23 0.59 -1.31 9.22
C THR A 23 0.64 -2.76 9.67
N THR A 24 1.85 -3.28 9.86
CA THR A 24 2.08 -4.53 10.60
C THR A 24 3.01 -4.24 11.79
N PHE A 25 2.88 -5.03 12.84
CA PHE A 25 3.81 -5.05 13.98
C PHE A 25 4.62 -6.36 14.04
N GLU A 26 4.38 -7.27 13.09
CA GLU A 26 5.14 -8.51 12.99
C GLU A 26 6.57 -8.21 12.54
N ARG A 27 7.55 -8.75 13.28
CA ARG A 27 8.99 -8.50 13.06
C ARG A 27 9.36 -7.01 13.12
N GLY A 28 8.59 -6.23 13.88
CA GLY A 28 8.76 -4.77 14.01
C GLY A 28 7.63 -4.00 13.34
N GLU A 29 7.53 -2.71 13.65
CA GLU A 29 6.56 -1.82 13.02
C GLU A 29 6.96 -1.52 11.58
N HIS A 30 6.04 -1.74 10.65
CA HIS A 30 6.25 -1.45 9.23
C HIS A 30 4.97 -0.94 8.59
N HIS A 31 5.10 0.10 7.77
CA HIS A 31 4.00 0.74 7.08
C HIS A 31 4.18 0.66 5.58
N ILE A 32 3.14 0.26 4.87
CA ILE A 32 3.08 0.31 3.41
C ILE A 32 1.94 1.20 2.95
N THR A 33 2.13 1.88 1.82
CA THR A 33 1.11 2.71 1.19
C THR A 33 0.76 2.12 -0.17
N ILE A 34 -0.50 1.74 -0.36
CA ILE A 34 -0.99 1.09 -1.58
C ILE A 34 -1.96 2.04 -2.30
N PRO A 35 -1.73 2.43 -3.56
CA PRO A 35 -2.69 3.22 -4.32
C PRO A 35 -4.04 2.50 -4.48
N GLN A 36 -5.15 3.24 -4.38
CA GLN A 36 -6.52 2.75 -4.49
C GLN A 36 -7.07 2.76 -5.93
N HIS A 37 -6.19 2.70 -6.94
CA HIS A 37 -6.62 2.61 -8.34
C HIS A 37 -6.49 1.18 -8.87
N ASN A 38 -7.43 0.78 -9.72
CA ASN A 38 -7.48 -0.53 -10.36
C ASN A 38 -7.37 -0.37 -11.89
N PRO A 39 -6.40 -1.02 -12.58
CA PRO A 39 -5.36 -1.89 -12.05
C PRO A 39 -4.17 -1.13 -11.43
N LEU A 40 -3.42 -1.81 -10.57
CA LEU A 40 -2.10 -1.35 -10.15
C LEU A 40 -1.12 -1.49 -11.32
N ARG A 41 -0.25 -0.49 -11.48
CA ARG A 41 0.85 -0.59 -12.46
C ARG A 41 1.82 -1.69 -12.00
N VAL A 42 2.36 -2.47 -12.94
CA VAL A 42 3.29 -3.57 -12.64
C VAL A 42 4.48 -3.11 -11.81
N GLY A 43 5.07 -1.95 -12.13
CA GLY A 43 6.18 -1.38 -11.36
C GLY A 43 5.79 -1.03 -9.91
N THR A 44 4.58 -0.52 -9.70
CA THR A 44 4.05 -0.22 -8.35
C THR A 44 3.85 -1.50 -7.55
N LEU A 45 3.24 -2.52 -8.16
CA LEU A 45 3.05 -3.82 -7.52
C LEU A 45 4.42 -4.45 -7.15
N ALA A 46 5.38 -4.42 -8.08
CA ALA A 46 6.71 -4.95 -7.85
C ALA A 46 7.44 -4.23 -6.70
N ALA A 47 7.31 -2.90 -6.60
CA ALA A 47 7.88 -2.12 -5.52
C ALA A 47 7.26 -2.47 -4.16
N ILE A 48 5.92 -2.62 -4.09
CA ILE A 48 5.21 -3.04 -2.88
C ILE A 48 5.67 -4.43 -2.43
N LEU A 49 5.73 -5.41 -3.33
CA LEU A 49 6.18 -6.76 -3.00
C LEU A 49 7.64 -6.80 -2.55
N ALA A 50 8.51 -6.00 -3.17
CA ALA A 50 9.91 -5.90 -2.76
C ALA A 50 10.06 -5.27 -1.37
N ASP A 51 9.23 -4.28 -1.03
CA ASP A 51 9.24 -3.64 0.29
C ASP A 51 8.83 -4.62 1.39
N ILE A 52 7.72 -5.34 1.18
CA ILE A 52 7.23 -6.38 2.09
C ILE A 52 8.28 -7.49 2.25
N ALA A 53 8.84 -7.99 1.15
CA ALA A 53 9.85 -9.05 1.17
C ALA A 53 11.09 -8.64 1.99
N ARG A 54 11.51 -7.37 1.86
CA ARG A 54 12.63 -6.82 2.64
C ARG A 54 12.32 -6.75 4.13
N HIS A 55 11.13 -6.26 4.51
CA HIS A 55 10.71 -6.21 5.92
C HIS A 55 10.70 -7.60 6.57
N PHE A 56 10.20 -8.59 5.85
CA PHE A 56 10.15 -9.97 6.32
C PHE A 56 11.42 -10.78 6.06
N GLU A 57 12.49 -10.17 5.53
CA GLU A 57 13.76 -10.85 5.20
C GLU A 57 13.58 -12.16 4.42
N ILE A 58 12.64 -12.17 3.47
CA ILE A 58 12.37 -13.30 2.58
C ILE A 58 12.61 -12.90 1.13
N THR A 59 12.74 -13.88 0.25
CA THR A 59 12.81 -13.58 -1.19
C THR A 59 11.45 -13.13 -1.71
N ARG A 60 11.46 -12.36 -2.80
CA ARG A 60 10.22 -11.96 -3.49
C ARG A 60 9.44 -13.18 -3.99
N ASP A 61 10.13 -14.21 -4.44
CA ASP A 61 9.52 -15.43 -4.96
C ASP A 61 8.84 -16.23 -3.84
N ASP A 62 9.47 -16.31 -2.65
CA ASP A 62 8.84 -16.89 -1.45
C ASP A 62 7.57 -16.13 -1.05
N LEU A 63 7.62 -14.80 -1.09
CA LEU A 63 6.46 -13.96 -0.78
C LEU A 63 5.31 -14.21 -1.77
N VAL A 64 5.60 -14.21 -3.07
CA VAL A 64 4.61 -14.48 -4.12
C VAL A 64 4.02 -15.88 -3.96
N ALA A 65 4.86 -16.88 -3.68
CA ALA A 65 4.39 -18.23 -3.43
C ALA A 65 3.47 -18.32 -2.20
N ARG A 66 3.72 -17.55 -1.13
CA ARG A 66 2.83 -17.49 0.05
C ARG A 66 1.49 -16.81 -0.25
N LEU A 67 1.51 -15.70 -0.98
CA LEU A 67 0.31 -14.90 -1.26
C LEU A 67 -0.61 -15.56 -2.28
N PHE A 68 -0.04 -16.18 -3.31
CA PHE A 68 -0.78 -16.66 -4.48
C PHE A 68 -0.70 -18.18 -4.63
N ARG A 69 -0.37 -18.91 -3.56
CA ARG A 69 -0.50 -20.37 -3.55
C ARG A 69 -1.94 -20.72 -3.88
N VAL A 70 -2.10 -21.30 -5.07
CA VAL A 70 -3.36 -21.77 -5.67
C VAL A 70 -4.06 -22.70 -4.67
N LYS A 71 -5.28 -22.32 -4.30
CA LYS A 71 -6.34 -23.29 -4.02
C LYS A 71 -7.00 -23.65 -5.34
#